data_AF-A0A239RFD9-F1
#
_entry.id   AF-A0A239RFD9-F1
#
_cell.length_a   1.000
_cell.length_b   1.000
_cell.length_c   1.000
_cell.angle_alpha   90.00
_cell.angle_beta   90.00
_cell.angle_gamma   90.00
#
_symmetry.space_group_name_H-M   'P 1'
#
loop_
_entity.id
_entity.type
_entity.pdbx_description
1 polymer ?
#
loop_
_entity_poly.entity_id
_entity_poly.type
_entity_poly.pdbx_seq_one_letter_code
_entity_poly.pdbx_strand_id
1 'polypeptide(L)' 'MYLESNNHSVFSMHFHLVLVVKYRRKVINDDISKRLREIFEYIAPN' A
#
# COMPACT_ATOMS: atom_id res chain seq x y z
N MET A 1 -6.95 -20.78 1.72
CA MET A 1 -6.52 -19.86 2.80
C MET A 1 -5.00 -19.85 2.76
N TYR A 2 -4.37 -18.77 2.32
CA TYR A 2 -2.91 -18.66 2.27
C TYR A 2 -2.43 -18.09 3.62
N LEU A 3 -1.58 -18.84 4.32
CA LEU A 3 -1.07 -18.51 5.64
C LEU A 3 0.44 -18.29 5.54
N GLU A 4 0.92 -17.25 6.20
CA GLU A 4 2.35 -16.99 6.36
C GLU A 4 2.81 -17.41 7.75
N SER A 5 4.10 -17.69 7.91
CA SER A 5 4.68 -18.09 9.19
C SER A 5 6.00 -17.38 9.46
N ASN A 6 6.23 -17.00 10.71
CA ASN A 6 7.54 -16.65 11.25
C ASN A 6 7.97 -17.73 12.28
N ASN A 7 9.09 -17.54 12.99
CA ASN A 7 9.65 -18.56 13.90
C ASN A 7 8.67 -19.13 14.94
N HIS A 8 7.66 -18.36 15.37
CA HIS A 8 6.74 -18.76 16.44
C HIS A 8 5.28 -18.37 16.19
N SER A 9 4.91 -18.01 14.97
CA SER A 9 3.54 -17.59 14.65
C SER A 9 3.16 -17.94 13.23
N VAL A 10 1.89 -18.33 13.05
CA VAL A 10 1.23 -18.51 11.76
C VAL A 10 0.10 -17.50 11.69
N PHE A 11 0.02 -16.75 10.61
CA PHE A 11 -0.91 -15.62 10.49
C PHE A 11 -1.42 -15.41 9.06
N SER A 12 -2.49 -14.65 8.94
CA SER A 12 -3.03 -14.14 7.68
C SER A 12 -3.61 -12.76 7.96
N MET A 13 -2.98 -11.72 7.42
CA MET A 13 -3.32 -10.34 7.69
C MET A 13 -3.72 -9.62 6.41
N HIS A 14 -4.92 -9.04 6.42
CA HIS A 14 -5.45 -8.23 5.32
C HIS A 14 -5.88 -6.87 5.86
N PHE A 15 -5.25 -5.81 5.37
CA PHE A 15 -5.50 -4.44 5.81
C PHE A 15 -6.09 -3.59 4.69
N HIS A 16 -7.07 -2.75 5.03
CA HIS A 16 -7.51 -1.65 4.17
C HIS A 16 -6.88 -0.35 4.68
N LEU A 17 -5.81 0.09 4.01
CA LEU A 17 -5.11 1.33 4.34
C LEU A 17 -5.60 2.49 3.48
N VAL A 18 -5.95 3.62 4.10
CA VAL A 18 -6.34 4.86 3.42
C VAL A 18 -5.48 6.01 3.94
N LEU A 19 -4.85 6.75 3.03
CA LEU A 19 -3.97 7.88 3.32
C LEU A 19 -4.46 9.13 2.59
N VAL A 20 -4.16 10.31 3.15
CA VAL A 20 -4.50 11.60 2.54
C VAL A 20 -3.28 12.51 2.48
N VAL A 21 -3.24 13.38 1.48
CA VAL A 21 -2.21 14.40 1.36
C VAL A 21 -2.35 15.48 2.44
N LYS A 22 -1.24 16.16 2.74
CA LYS A 22 -1.22 17.28 3.69
C LYS A 22 -2.28 18.32 3.31
N TYR A 23 -3.10 18.72 4.28
CA TYR A 23 -4.22 19.66 4.11
C TYR A 23 -5.31 19.21 3.12
N ARG A 24 -5.35 17.92 2.73
CA ARG A 24 -6.34 17.36 1.78
C ARG A 24 -6.48 18.16 0.48
N ARG A 25 -5.38 18.74 0.00
CA ARG A 25 -5.37 19.47 -1.27
C ARG A 25 -5.67 18.51 -2.43
N LYS A 26 -6.44 18.94 -3.42
CA LYS A 26 -6.77 18.15 -4.63
C LYS A 26 -5.61 18.17 -5.63
N VAL A 27 -4.45 17.66 -5.22
CA VAL A 27 -3.21 17.69 -6.02
C VAL A 27 -2.93 16.38 -6.75
N ILE A 28 -3.62 15.29 -6.43
CA ILE A 28 -3.45 14.02 -7.12
C ILE A 28 -4.20 14.12 -8.45
N ASN A 29 -3.46 14.35 -9.52
CA ASN A 29 -3.90 14.24 -10.90
C ASN A 29 -3.41 12.90 -11.51
N ASP A 30 -3.70 12.67 -12.78
CA ASP A 30 -3.40 11.39 -13.44
C ASP A 30 -1.89 11.07 -13.46
N ASP A 31 -1.04 12.07 -13.75
CA ASP A 31 0.41 11.89 -13.79
C ASP A 31 0.98 11.56 -12.41
N ILE A 32 0.56 12.28 -11.37
CA ILE A 32 0.95 12.02 -9.98
C ILE A 32 0.42 10.66 -9.53
N SER A 33 -0.80 10.30 -9.91
CA SER A 33 -1.39 9.00 -9.58
C SER A 33 -0.57 7.85 -10.17
N LYS A 34 -0.17 7.95 -11.44
CA LYS A 34 0.69 6.95 -12.10
C LYS A 34 2.03 6.82 -11.38
N ARG A 35 2.68 7.94 -11.07
CA ARG A 35 3.96 7.93 -10.36
C ARG A 35 3.85 7.36 -8.94
N LEU A 36 2.77 7.65 -8.22
CA LEU A 36 2.52 7.08 -6.90
C LEU A 36 2.39 5.56 -6.98
N ARG A 37 1.65 5.04 -7.98
CA ARG A 37 1.50 3.59 -8.18
C ARG A 37 2.85 2.91 -8.38
N GLU A 38 3.71 3.46 -9.24
CA GLU A 38 5.05 2.93 -9.48
C GLU A 38 5.89 2.88 -8.18
N ILE A 39 5.81 3.92 -7.35
CA ILE A 39 6.54 3.98 -6.08
C ILE A 39 6.01 2.92 -5.10
N PHE A 40 4.69 2.75 -5.01
CA PHE A 40 4.09 1.74 -4.13
C PHE A 40 4.43 0.31 -4.56
N GLU A 41 4.34 0.02 -5.87
CA GLU A 41 4.72 -1.29 -6.43
C GLU A 41 6.22 -1.58 -6.23
N TYR A 42 7.08 -0.55 -6.26
CA TYR A 42 8.51 -0.71 -5.97
C TYR A 42 8.78 -1.01 -4.49
N ILE A 43 8.08 -0.36 -3.55
CA ILE A 43 8.28 -0.54 -2.10
C ILE A 43 7.72 -1.87 -1.61
N ALA A 44 6.54 -2.25 -2.10
CA ALA A 44 5.83 -3.45 -1.72
C ALA A 44 5.40 -4.19 -3.00
N PRO A 45 6.31 -4.99 -3.60
CA PRO A 45 5.95 -5.81 -4.74
C PRO A 45 4.87 -6.82 -4.33
N ASN A 46 3.92 -7.07 -5.25
CA ASN A 46 2.86 -8.07 -5.07
C ASN A 46 3.41 -9.49 -5.06
#